data_AF-A0A920PDA6-F1
#
_entry.id   AF-A0A920PDA6-F1
#
_cell.length_a   1.000
_cell.length_b   1.000
_cell.length_c   1.000
_cell.angle_alpha   90.00
_cell.angle_beta   90.00
_cell.angle_gamma   90.00
#
_symmetry.space_group_name_H-M   'P 1'
#
loop_
_entity.id
_entity.type
_entity.pdbx_description
1 polymer ?
#
loop_
_entity_poly.entity_id
_entity_poly.type
_entity_poly.pdbx_seq_one_letter_code
_entity_poly.pdbx_strand_id
1 'polypeptide(L)' 'MSQKSQSLNSKSQVVTQGDRRAPNRAMLRAVGFSDDDFQKPIVGVANGQSDITPCNAGLEN' A
#
# COMPACT_ATOMS: atom_id res chain seq x y z
N MET A 1 22.78 12.10 -18.90
CA MET A 1 21.37 11.75 -18.58
C MET A 1 21.13 12.09 -17.12
N SER A 2 20.33 13.11 -16.82
CA SER A 2 20.00 13.49 -15.45
C SER A 2 19.05 12.44 -14.88
N GLN A 3 19.51 11.64 -13.90
CA GLN A 3 18.65 10.73 -13.17
C GLN A 3 17.69 11.58 -12.33
N LYS A 4 16.44 11.68 -12.76
CA LYS A 4 15.36 12.22 -11.91
C LYS A 4 15.20 11.29 -10.72
N SER A 5 15.36 11.78 -9.49
CA SER A 5 14.99 11.01 -8.32
C SER A 5 13.48 10.75 -8.39
N GLN A 6 13.11 9.48 -8.53
CA GLN A 6 11.71 9.09 -8.63
C GLN A 6 11.10 9.07 -7.22
N SER A 7 9.87 9.54 -7.06
CA SER A 7 9.22 9.53 -5.74
C SER A 7 9.04 8.09 -5.24
N LEU A 8 9.24 7.88 -3.94
CA LEU A 8 9.11 6.56 -3.31
C LEU A 8 7.69 5.99 -3.46
N ASN A 9 6.68 6.85 -3.54
CA ASN A 9 5.28 6.47 -3.70
C ASN A 9 4.82 6.36 -5.16
N SER A 10 5.72 6.42 -6.16
CA SER A 10 5.35 6.50 -7.59
C SER A 10 4.33 5.47 -8.06
N LYS A 11 4.32 4.26 -7.48
CA LYS A 11 3.33 3.21 -7.77
C LYS A 11 1.99 3.46 -7.09
N SER A 12 1.97 3.83 -5.81
CA SER A 12 0.73 4.07 -5.06
C SER A 12 0.01 5.35 -5.51
N GLN A 13 0.69 6.29 -6.17
CA GLN A 13 0.07 7.49 -6.73
C GLN A 13 -1.10 7.20 -7.69
N VAL A 14 -1.10 6.04 -8.36
CA VAL A 14 -2.20 5.64 -9.24
C VAL A 14 -3.55 5.54 -8.52
N VAL A 15 -3.53 5.26 -7.20
CA VAL A 15 -4.73 5.17 -6.36
C VAL A 15 -4.85 6.30 -5.35
N THR A 16 -3.79 7.05 -5.03
CA THR A 16 -3.84 8.11 -4.02
C THR A 16 -3.91 9.52 -4.61
N GLN A 17 -3.29 9.78 -5.77
CA GLN A 17 -3.10 11.15 -6.28
C GLN A 17 -4.09 11.55 -7.38
N GLY A 18 -4.49 12.82 -7.34
CA GLY A 18 -5.45 13.43 -8.27
C GLY A 18 -6.90 13.32 -7.81
N ASP A 19 -7.73 14.22 -8.32
CA ASP A 19 -9.11 14.40 -7.85
C ASP A 19 -9.99 13.17 -8.14
N ARG A 20 -9.77 12.54 -9.30
CA ARG A 20 -10.47 11.30 -9.70
C ARG A 20 -10.19 10.11 -8.78
N ARG A 21 -9.25 10.23 -7.84
CA ARG A 21 -8.92 9.20 -6.84
C ARG A 21 -9.58 9.45 -5.48
N ALA A 22 -10.47 10.44 -5.36
CA ALA A 22 -11.28 10.66 -4.18
C ALA A 22 -11.98 9.39 -3.62
N PRO A 23 -12.63 8.53 -4.41
CA PRO A 23 -13.27 7.32 -3.88
C PRO A 23 -12.25 6.31 -3.31
N ASN A 24 -11.10 6.17 -3.96
CA ASN A 24 -10.02 5.30 -3.47
C ASN A 24 -9.48 5.80 -2.12
N ARG A 25 -9.25 7.12 -1.99
CA ARG A 25 -8.83 7.72 -0.72
C ARG A 25 -9.89 7.54 0.36
N ALA A 26 -11.18 7.61 0.04
CA ALA A 26 -12.24 7.36 1.01
C ALA A 26 -12.13 5.94 1.62
N MET A 27 -11.91 4.92 0.78
CA MET A 27 -11.69 3.55 1.25
C MET A 27 -10.42 3.40 2.09
N LEU A 28 -9.32 4.06 1.69
CA LEU A 28 -8.07 4.02 2.46
C LEU A 28 -8.20 4.71 3.83
N ARG A 29 -8.95 5.82 3.91
CA ARG A 29 -9.23 6.47 5.20
C ARG A 29 -10.07 5.58 6.12
N ALA A 30 -11.00 4.80 5.56
CA ALA A 30 -11.80 3.85 6.34
C ALA A 30 -10.96 2.76 7.03
N VAL A 31 -9.76 2.45 6.51
CA VAL A 31 -8.81 1.50 7.12
C VAL A 31 -7.66 2.19 7.88
N GLY A 32 -7.77 3.50 8.15
CA GLY A 32 -6.87 4.22 9.05
C GLY A 32 -5.82 5.12 8.39
N PHE A 33 -5.86 5.33 7.06
CA PHE A 33 -4.93 6.27 6.43
C PHE A 33 -5.28 7.72 6.76
N SER A 34 -4.26 8.53 7.01
CA SER A 34 -4.32 9.99 7.08
C SER A 34 -3.83 10.65 5.79
N ASP A 35 -3.95 11.98 5.69
CA ASP A 35 -3.50 12.71 4.51
C ASP A 35 -1.97 12.63 4.31
N ASP A 36 -1.22 12.58 5.41
CA ASP A 36 0.24 12.43 5.38
C ASP A 36 0.67 11.05 4.85
N ASP A 37 -0.16 10.02 5.04
CA ASP A 37 0.14 8.66 4.56
C ASP A 37 0.08 8.55 3.04
N PHE A 38 -0.67 9.42 2.34
CA PHE A 38 -0.71 9.41 0.88
C PHE A 38 0.60 9.88 0.22
N GLN A 39 1.49 10.52 1.00
CA GLN A 39 2.82 10.90 0.55
C GLN A 39 3.86 9.79 0.77
N LYS A 40 3.54 8.80 1.61
CA LYS A 40 4.40 7.65 1.90
C LYS A 40 4.22 6.56 0.83
N PRO A 41 5.23 5.69 0.59
CA PRO A 41 5.03 4.48 -0.19
C PRO A 41 4.04 3.55 0.52
N ILE A 42 3.08 2.98 -0.22
CA ILE A 42 2.20 1.94 0.30
C ILE A 42 2.86 0.59 0.04
N VAL A 43 3.14 -0.16 1.11
CA VAL A 43 3.79 -1.46 1.04
C VAL A 43 2.76 -2.54 1.39
N GLY A 44 2.45 -3.40 0.43
CA GLY A 44 1.64 -4.58 0.67
C GLY A 44 2.48 -5.69 1.29
N VAL A 45 2.07 -6.18 2.46
CA VAL A 45 2.68 -7.36 3.11
C VAL A 45 1.79 -8.55 2.82
N ALA A 46 2.27 -9.48 1.98
CA ALA A 46 1.57 -10.72 1.69
C ALA A 46 1.96 -11.78 2.71
N ASN A 47 1.01 -12.17 3.57
CA ASN A 47 1.21 -13.25 4.53
C ASN A 47 0.55 -14.54 4.00
N GLY A 48 1.33 -15.63 3.95
CA GLY A 48 0.89 -16.94 3.47
C GLY A 48 0.35 -17.88 4.56
N GLN A 49 0.15 -17.39 5.78
CA GLN A 49 -0.34 -18.17 6.92
C GLN A 49 -1.55 -19.01 6.55
N SER A 50 -1.48 -20.31 6.83
CA SER A 50 -2.56 -21.25 6.52
C SER A 50 -2.44 -22.54 7.34
N ASP A 51 -3.58 -23.02 7.83
CA ASP A 51 -3.70 -24.30 8.55
C ASP A 51 -3.91 -25.49 7.60
N ILE A 52 -4.02 -25.27 6.28
CA ILE A 52 -4.26 -26.35 5.30
C ILE A 52 -3.04 -27.27 5.18
N THR A 53 -1.84 -26.71 5.32
CA THR A 53 -0.57 -27.43 5.17
C THR A 53 0.43 -26.94 6.22
N PRO A 54 1.26 -27.84 6.77
CA PRO A 54 2.16 -27.47 7.88
C PRO A 54 3.26 -26.49 7.47
N CYS A 55 3.60 -26.38 6.18
CA CYS A 55 4.68 -25.50 5.72
C CYS A 55 4.44 -24.02 6.01
N ASN A 56 3.17 -23.60 6.07
CA ASN A 56 2.78 -22.22 6.22
C ASN A 56 1.98 -21.96 7.50
N ALA A 57 1.93 -22.89 8.46
CA ALA A 57 1.12 -22.74 9.66
C ALA A 57 1.77 -21.87 10.76
N GLY A 58 3.03 -21.46 10.60
CA GLY A 58 3.78 -20.68 11.60
C GLY A 58 4.13 -19.25 11.16
N LEU A 59 3.49 -18.73 10.11
CA LEU A 59 3.74 -17.38 9.57
C LEU A 59 2.83 -16.32 10.20
N GLU A 60 2.11 -16.65 11.28
CA GLU A 60 1.09 -15.80 11.90
C GLU A 60 1.60 -14.61 12.70
N ASN A 61 2.88 -14.54 13.06
CA ASN A 61 3.67 -13.34 13.43
C ASN A 61 4.94 -13.76 14.18
#